data_AF-W2SLN5-F1
#
_entry.id   AF-W2SLN5-F1
#
_cell.length_a   1.000
_cell.length_b   1.000
_cell.length_c   1.000
_cell.angle_alpha   90.00
_cell.angle_beta   90.00
_cell.angle_gamma   90.00
#
_symmetry.space_group_name_H-M   'P 1'
#
loop_
_entity.id
_entity.type
_entity.pdbx_description
1 polymer ?
#
loop_
_entity_poly.entity_id
_entity_poly.type
_entity_poly.pdbx_seq_one_letter_code
_entity_poly.pdbx_strand_id
1 'polypeptide(L)'
;MLQDGEKWSRETRVRAFSMGNSSSIQPEPALWEKYWPWEKKLQRNSCNQRDVQALIEEKILKRFLHTMQKREDGYYARLSWKEIPTALPDNRAIELRRLDTVWNSFNKNKELLNKYNDTFKEQEHSMSSNW
;
A
#
# COMPACT_ATOMS: atom_id res chain seq x y z
N MET A 1 30.46 12.57 -32.40
CA MET A 1 31.15 11.63 -31.47
C MET A 1 31.73 12.52 -30.37
N LEU A 2 31.51 12.36 -29.07
CA LEU A 2 30.95 11.28 -28.25
C LEU A 2 30.02 11.86 -27.16
N GLN A 3 29.16 10.98 -26.65
CA GLN A 3 28.21 11.19 -25.56
C GLN A 3 28.91 11.26 -24.21
N ASP A 4 28.54 12.21 -23.36
CA ASP A 4 28.72 12.10 -21.92
C ASP A 4 27.38 11.74 -21.28
N GLY A 5 27.31 10.49 -20.80
CA GLY A 5 26.15 9.95 -20.10
C GLY A 5 26.18 10.32 -18.63
N GLU A 6 25.24 11.14 -18.18
CA GLU A 6 24.99 11.34 -16.76
C GLU A 6 23.99 10.29 -16.24
N LYS A 7 24.54 9.35 -15.47
CA LYS A 7 23.81 8.35 -14.70
C LYS A 7 22.92 9.04 -13.67
N TRP A 8 21.63 8.74 -13.77
CA TRP A 8 20.55 9.01 -12.82
C TRP A 8 20.99 8.90 -11.35
N SER A 9 21.05 10.05 -10.66
CA SER A 9 21.13 10.09 -9.20
C SER A 9 19.79 9.67 -8.61
N ARG A 10 19.80 8.64 -7.77
CA ARG A 10 18.63 8.20 -6.98
C ARG A 10 18.48 9.10 -5.77
N GLU A 11 17.99 10.32 -5.96
CA GLU A 11 17.60 11.17 -4.84
C GLU A 11 16.11 10.98 -4.53
N THR A 12 15.86 10.33 -3.38
CA THR A 12 14.55 10.28 -2.75
C THR A 12 14.13 11.71 -2.41
N ARG A 13 13.18 12.27 -3.17
CA ARG A 13 12.59 13.56 -2.84
C ARG A 13 11.82 13.42 -1.52
N VAL A 14 12.43 13.85 -0.42
CA VAL A 14 11.77 14.04 0.87
C VAL A 14 10.67 15.08 0.66
N ARG A 15 9.41 14.70 0.85
CA ARG A 15 8.30 15.67 0.85
C ARG A 15 8.38 16.48 2.14
N ALA A 16 8.99 17.65 2.07
CA ALA A 16 8.77 18.68 3.07
C ALA A 16 7.35 19.24 2.89
N PHE A 17 6.49 19.11 3.90
CA PHE A 17 5.19 19.76 3.91
C PHE A 17 5.41 21.24 4.30
N SER A 18 5.24 22.13 3.32
CA SER A 18 5.15 23.57 3.57
C SER A 18 3.78 23.86 4.18
N MET A 19 3.76 24.30 5.44
CA MET A 19 2.54 24.69 6.12
C MET A 19 2.23 26.15 5.76
N GLY A 20 1.48 26.33 4.66
CA GLY A 20 0.93 27.62 4.26
C GLY A 20 -0.07 28.08 5.32
N ASN A 21 0.25 29.20 5.96
CA ASN A 21 -0.58 29.83 6.98
C ASN A 21 -1.83 30.44 6.33
N SER A 22 -3.02 29.90 6.64
CA SER A 22 -4.28 30.64 6.49
C SER A 22 -5.12 30.44 7.73
N SER A 23 -5.43 31.57 8.36
CA SER A 23 -5.99 31.70 9.69
C SER A 23 -7.40 31.13 9.80
N SER A 24 -7.54 30.03 10.52
CA SER A 24 -8.60 29.88 11.52
C SER A 24 -7.99 29.17 12.71
N ILE A 25 -7.48 29.94 13.67
CA ILE A 25 -7.00 29.39 14.95
C ILE A 25 -8.26 29.01 15.73
N GLN A 26 -8.77 27.81 15.48
CA GLN A 26 -9.60 27.13 16.46
C GLN A 26 -8.74 26.92 17.70
N PRO A 27 -9.26 27.13 18.93
CA PRO A 27 -8.46 26.94 20.12
C PRO A 27 -7.88 25.52 20.06
N GLU A 28 -6.56 25.41 20.20
CA GLU A 28 -5.80 24.16 20.20
C GLU A 28 -6.52 23.00 20.93
N PRO A 29 -7.12 23.18 22.12
CA PRO A 29 -7.89 22.12 22.79
C PRO A 29 -9.08 21.59 21.97
N ALA A 30 -9.77 22.42 21.21
CA ALA A 30 -10.89 21.99 20.36
C ALA A 30 -10.43 21.20 19.12
N LEU A 31 -9.20 21.43 18.65
CA LEU A 31 -8.60 20.60 17.61
C LEU A 31 -8.30 19.20 18.15
N TRP A 32 -7.74 19.09 19.36
CA TRP A 32 -7.46 17.82 20.01
C TRP A 32 -8.73 17.00 20.29
N GLU A 33 -9.82 17.63 20.74
CA GLU A 33 -11.11 16.95 20.98
C GLU A 33 -11.70 16.33 19.70
N LYS A 34 -11.50 16.98 18.54
CA LYS A 34 -11.98 16.49 17.23
C LYS A 34 -11.26 15.21 16.78
N TYR A 35 -9.97 15.06 17.08
CA TYR A 35 -9.17 13.91 16.66
C TYR A 35 -9.22 12.73 17.65
N TRP A 36 -9.65 12.98 18.89
CA TRP A 36 -9.74 11.98 19.94
C TRP A 36 -10.57 10.72 19.59
N PRO A 37 -11.75 10.81 18.92
CA PRO A 37 -12.52 9.63 18.53
C PRO A 37 -11.82 8.79 17.44
N TRP A 38 -11.02 9.43 16.60
CA TRP A 38 -10.29 8.77 15.52
C TRP A 38 -9.11 7.98 16.06
N GLU A 39 -8.40 8.55 17.03
CA GLU A 39 -7.31 7.88 17.75
C GLU A 39 -7.84 6.64 18.49
N LYS A 40 -8.98 6.75 19.20
CA LYS A 40 -9.64 5.60 19.82
C LYS A 40 -10.03 4.51 18.81
N LYS A 41 -10.51 4.89 17.61
CA LYS A 41 -10.88 3.93 16.55
C LYS A 41 -9.64 3.24 15.96
N LEU A 42 -8.55 3.98 15.74
CA LEU A 42 -7.28 3.42 15.28
C LEU A 42 -6.68 2.48 16.34
N GLN A 43 -6.72 2.86 17.61
CA GLN A 43 -6.23 2.05 18.72
C GLN A 43 -7.09 0.79 18.93
N ARG A 44 -8.42 0.88 18.80
CA ARG A 44 -9.33 -0.28 18.84
C ARG A 44 -9.09 -1.24 17.68
N ASN A 45 -8.92 -0.73 16.47
CA ASN A 45 -8.60 -1.56 15.30
C ASN A 45 -7.22 -2.22 15.43
N SER A 46 -6.24 -1.50 15.98
CA SER A 46 -4.91 -2.03 16.30
C SER A 46 -4.95 -3.07 17.43
N CYS A 47 -5.80 -2.90 18.44
CA CYS A 47 -6.01 -3.89 19.52
C CYS A 47 -6.58 -5.18 18.94
N ASN A 48 -7.65 -5.08 18.15
CA ASN A 48 -8.24 -6.23 17.47
C ASN A 48 -7.22 -6.95 16.57
N GLN A 49 -6.32 -6.20 15.92
CA GLN A 49 -5.24 -6.78 15.13
C GLN A 49 -4.16 -7.45 16.00
N ARG A 50 -3.80 -6.86 17.15
CA ARG A 50 -2.85 -7.44 18.11
C ARG A 50 -3.39 -8.73 18.74
N ASP A 51 -4.68 -8.77 19.08
CA ASP A 51 -5.31 -9.95 19.66
C ASP A 51 -5.38 -11.11 18.65
N VAL A 52 -5.73 -10.81 17.38
CA VAL A 52 -5.70 -11.80 16.29
C VAL A 52 -4.27 -12.28 16.01
N GLN A 53 -3.30 -11.36 16.05
CA GLN A 53 -1.89 -11.67 15.84
C GLN A 53 -1.34 -12.59 16.96
N ALA A 54 -1.67 -12.31 18.22
CA ALA A 54 -1.27 -13.14 19.35
C ALA A 54 -1.81 -14.58 19.25
N LEU A 55 -3.06 -14.75 18.81
CA LEU A 55 -3.64 -16.08 18.57
C LEU A 55 -2.93 -16.84 17.44
N ILE A 56 -2.53 -16.12 16.38
CA ILE A 56 -1.76 -16.69 15.28
C ILE A 56 -0.38 -17.12 15.76
N GLU A 57 0.30 -16.27 16.54
CA GLU A 57 1.62 -16.53 17.10
C GLU A 57 1.61 -17.73 18.05
N GLU A 58 0.61 -17.83 18.95
CA GLU A 58 0.45 -18.98 19.84
C GLU A 58 0.26 -20.28 19.04
N LYS A 59 -0.56 -20.24 17.98
CA LYS A 59 -0.80 -21.39 17.09
C LYS A 59 0.47 -21.80 16.34
N ILE A 60 1.25 -20.84 15.86
CA ILE A 60 2.55 -21.09 15.20
C ILE A 60 3.53 -21.70 16.19
N LEU A 61 3.65 -21.15 17.39
CA LEU A 61 4.54 -21.65 18.44
C LEU A 61 4.20 -23.08 18.84
N LYS A 62 2.91 -23.38 19.07
CA LYS A 62 2.45 -24.75 19.39
C LYS A 62 2.80 -25.74 18.28
N ARG A 63 2.57 -25.38 17.00
CA ARG A 63 2.93 -26.22 15.86
C ARG A 63 4.44 -26.43 15.76
N PHE A 64 5.22 -25.36 15.95
CA PHE A 64 6.67 -25.41 15.90
C PHE A 64 7.25 -26.37 16.96
N LEU A 65 6.82 -26.23 18.21
CA LEU A 65 7.25 -27.11 19.30
C LEU A 65 6.85 -28.57 19.06
N HIS A 66 5.65 -28.81 18.51
CA HIS A 66 5.21 -30.16 18.16
C HIS A 66 6.05 -30.79 17.03
N THR A 67 6.56 -29.98 16.10
CA THR A 67 7.39 -30.44 14.98
C THR A 67 8.88 -30.58 15.32
N MET A 68 9.29 -30.21 16.53
CA MET A 68 10.66 -30.38 16.99
C MET A 68 10.87 -31.81 17.51
N GLN A 69 11.80 -32.54 16.88
CA GLN A 69 12.24 -33.84 17.34
C GLN A 69 13.70 -33.75 17.80
N LYS A 70 13.95 -34.08 19.06
CA LYS A 70 15.31 -34.26 19.57
C LYS A 70 15.80 -35.65 19.18
N ARG A 71 16.95 -35.72 18.51
CA ARG A 71 17.66 -36.95 18.16
C ARG A 71 19.05 -36.93 18.79
N GLU A 72 19.75 -38.06 18.72
CA GLU A 72 21.10 -38.20 19.28
C GLU A 72 22.12 -37.29 18.59
N ASP A 73 21.90 -36.96 17.33
CA ASP A 73 22.74 -36.11 16.47
C ASP A 73 22.32 -34.62 16.45
N GLY A 74 21.21 -34.26 17.11
CA GLY A 74 20.78 -32.86 17.23
C GLY A 74 19.27 -32.65 17.22
N TYR A 75 18.86 -31.39 17.03
CA TYR A 75 17.45 -31.00 16.94
C TYR A 75 17.02 -30.87 15.48
N TYR A 76 16.00 -31.64 15.11
CA TYR A 76 15.36 -31.52 13.81
C TYR A 76 14.03 -30.80 13.98
N ALA A 77 13.89 -29.66 13.32
CA ALA A 77 12.64 -28.93 13.25
C ALA A 77 12.05 -29.10 11.84
N ARG A 78 10.84 -29.67 11.75
CA ARG A 78 10.07 -29.62 10.50
C ARG A 78 9.38 -28.26 10.43
N LEU A 79 9.98 -27.32 9.70
CA LEU A 79 9.33 -26.03 9.42
C LEU A 79 7.97 -26.30 8.78
N SER A 80 6.91 -25.87 9.46
CA SER A 80 5.56 -25.89 8.90
C SER A 80 5.56 -24.89 7.74
N TRP A 81 5.69 -25.41 6.52
CA TRP A 81 5.40 -24.65 5.31
C TRP A 81 4.04 -23.97 5.50
N LYS A 82 3.97 -22.68 5.16
CA LYS A 82 2.73 -21.90 5.24
C LYS A 82 1.61 -22.73 4.62
N GLU A 83 0.47 -22.84 5.30
CA GLU A 83 -0.72 -23.44 4.70
C GLU A 83 -0.92 -22.74 3.35
N ILE A 84 -0.78 -23.50 2.26
CA ILE A 84 -1.01 -22.98 0.93
C ILE A 84 -2.49 -22.55 0.96
N PRO A 85 -2.80 -21.25 0.78
CA PRO A 85 -4.19 -20.83 0.74
C PRO A 85 -4.86 -21.65 -0.35
N THR A 86 -5.82 -22.49 0.03
CA THR A 86 -6.48 -23.43 -0.90
C THR A 86 -7.26 -22.71 -1.98
N ALA A 87 -7.58 -21.43 -1.77
CA ALA A 87 -8.16 -20.55 -2.75
C ALA A 87 -7.16 -19.45 -3.13
N LEU A 88 -6.76 -19.44 -4.40
CA LEU A 88 -6.13 -18.27 -5.00
C LEU A 88 -7.11 -17.08 -4.92
N PRO A 89 -6.61 -15.85 -4.77
CA PRO A 89 -7.45 -14.68 -4.87
C PRO A 89 -8.22 -14.67 -6.18
N ASP A 90 -9.50 -14.28 -6.17
CA ASP A 90 -10.26 -14.14 -7.40
C ASP A 90 -9.68 -12.98 -8.23
N ASN A 91 -9.02 -13.33 -9.33
CA ASN A 91 -8.44 -12.38 -10.27
C ASN A 91 -9.50 -11.40 -10.78
N ARG A 92 -10.74 -11.86 -11.02
CA ARG A 92 -11.82 -10.99 -11.51
C ARG A 92 -12.15 -9.92 -10.47
N ALA A 93 -12.32 -10.31 -9.21
CA ALA A 93 -12.56 -9.36 -8.12
C ALA A 93 -11.40 -8.36 -7.95
N ILE A 94 -10.15 -8.81 -8.14
CA ILE A 94 -8.97 -7.93 -8.09
C ILE A 94 -8.98 -6.91 -9.23
N GLU A 95 -9.23 -7.35 -10.46
CA GLU A 95 -9.26 -6.46 -11.63
C GLU A 95 -10.39 -5.42 -11.51
N LEU A 96 -11.57 -5.82 -11.05
CA LEU A 96 -12.68 -4.89 -10.80
C LEU A 96 -12.31 -3.83 -9.75
N ARG A 97 -11.64 -4.25 -8.67
CA ARG A 97 -11.21 -3.31 -7.61
C ARG A 97 -10.12 -2.36 -8.08
N ARG A 98 -9.21 -2.83 -8.94
CA ARG A 98 -8.19 -2.00 -9.61
C ARG A 98 -8.86 -0.96 -10.49
N LEU A 99 -9.79 -1.37 -11.35
CA LEU A 99 -10.56 -0.48 -12.21
C LEU A 99 -11.30 0.59 -11.42
N ASP A 100 -12.02 0.21 -10.36
CA ASP A 100 -12.74 1.17 -9.51
C ASP A 100 -11.77 2.17 -8.85
N THR A 101 -10.62 1.70 -8.38
CA THR A 101 -9.59 2.57 -7.80
C THR A 101 -9.03 3.56 -8.83
N VAL A 102 -8.73 3.08 -10.03
CA VAL A 102 -8.23 3.89 -11.14
C VAL A 102 -9.28 4.93 -11.55
N TRP A 103 -10.54 4.52 -11.71
CA TRP A 103 -11.66 5.40 -12.01
C TRP A 103 -11.85 6.49 -10.95
N ASN A 104 -11.83 6.11 -9.67
CA ASN A 104 -11.94 7.05 -8.56
C ASN A 104 -10.75 8.02 -8.49
N SER A 105 -9.57 7.59 -8.93
CA SER A 105 -8.41 8.48 -9.02
C SER A 105 -8.57 9.53 -10.12
N PHE A 106 -9.13 9.15 -11.28
CA PHE A 106 -9.42 10.08 -12.37
C PHE A 106 -10.57 11.04 -12.06
N ASN A 107 -11.61 10.58 -11.35
CA ASN A 107 -12.70 11.44 -10.91
C ASN A 107 -12.23 12.56 -9.97
N LYS A 108 -11.18 12.33 -9.19
CA LYS A 108 -10.57 13.34 -8.32
C LYS A 108 -9.72 14.35 -9.09
N ASN A 109 -9.21 14.00 -10.27
CA ASN A 109 -8.32 14.84 -11.06
C ASN A 109 -8.75 14.85 -12.53
N LYS A 110 -9.77 15.66 -12.83
CA LYS A 110 -10.33 15.82 -14.18
C LYS A 110 -9.33 16.42 -15.17
N GLU A 111 -8.41 17.26 -14.70
CA GLU A 111 -7.37 17.86 -15.55
C GLU A 111 -6.41 16.80 -16.09
N LEU A 112 -6.04 15.82 -15.27
CA LEU A 112 -5.22 14.69 -15.69
C LEU A 112 -5.92 13.86 -16.78
N LEU A 113 -7.23 13.64 -16.63
CA LEU A 113 -8.03 12.90 -17.62
C LEU A 113 -8.08 13.63 -18.98
N ASN A 114 -8.26 14.96 -18.95
CA ASN A 114 -8.22 15.78 -20.17
C ASN A 114 -6.85 15.70 -20.84
N LYS A 115 -5.76 15.78 -20.06
CA LYS A 115 -4.40 15.68 -20.60
C LYS A 115 -4.14 14.33 -21.29
N TYR A 116 -4.64 13.23 -20.73
CA TYR A 116 -4.57 11.92 -21.39
C TYR A 116 -5.33 11.92 -22.72
N ASN A 117 -6.54 12.46 -22.75
CA ASN A 117 -7.34 12.56 -23.97
C ASN A 117 -6.64 13.40 -25.05
N ASP A 118 -6.01 14.52 -24.67
CA ASP A 118 -5.27 15.37 -25.60
C ASP A 118 -4.06 14.63 -26.19
N THR A 119 -3.31 13.90 -25.36
CA THR A 119 -2.18 13.08 -25.86
C THR A 119 -2.64 11.96 -26.80
N PHE A 120 -3.80 11.34 -26.58
CA PHE A 120 -4.31 10.32 -27.48
C PHE A 120 -4.69 10.90 -28.84
N LYS A 121 -5.35 12.07 -28.86
CA LYS A 121 -5.68 12.78 -30.10
C LYS A 121 -4.44 13.21 -30.86
N GLU A 122 -3.41 13.68 -30.15
CA GLU A 122 -2.13 14.07 -30.75
C GLU A 122 -1.43 12.87 -31.40
N GLN A 123 -1.43 11.72 -30.73
CA GLN A 123 -0.87 10.47 -31.28
C GLN A 123 -1.66 9.98 -32.50
N GLU A 124 -2.99 10.04 -32.46
CA GLU A 124 -3.86 9.65 -33.57
C GLU A 124 -3.63 10.56 -34.81
N HIS A 125 -3.55 11.88 -34.60
CA HIS A 125 -3.22 12.84 -35.65
C HIS A 125 -1.81 12.63 -36.22
N SER A 126 -0.82 12.37 -35.36
CA SER A 126 0.56 12.10 -35.79
C SER A 126 0.65 10.81 -36.61
N MET A 127 -0.13 9.79 -36.27
CA MET A 127 -0.18 8.56 -37.06
C MET A 127 -0.94 8.76 -38.37
N SER A 128 -2.04 9.52 -38.38
CA SER A 128 -2.82 9.76 -39.60
C SER A 128 -2.12 10.68 -40.60
N SER A 129 -1.20 11.55 -40.17
CA SER A 129 -0.43 12.43 -41.06
C SER A 129 0.83 11.79 -41.65
N ASN A 130 1.21 10.59 -41.19
CA ASN A 130 2.39 9.84 -41.67
C ASN A 130 2.05 8.75 -42.70
N TRP A 131 0.80 8.68 -43.16
CA TRP A 131 0.33 7.80 -44.23
C TRP A 131 -0.20 8.61 -45.41
#